data_AF-A0A4U6WYS9-F1
#
_entry.id   AF-A0A4U6WYS9-F1
#
_cell.length_a   1.000
_cell.length_b   1.000
_cell.length_c   1.000
_cell.angle_alpha   90.00
_cell.angle_beta   90.00
_cell.angle_gamma   90.00
#
_symmetry.space_group_name_H-M   'P 1'
#
loop_
_entity.id
_entity.type
_entity.pdbx_description
1 polymer ?
#
loop_
_entity_poly.entity_id
_entity_poly.type
_entity_poly.pdbx_seq_one_letter_code
_entity_poly.pdbx_strand_id
1 'polypeptide(L)'
;MKLNGLPNDILSNLDPIALILFIPLCDLVLYPTLRKLKIRFTPIKKIAFGFFTGSAAMVWACVLQYYIYQRSACGRFASGTLPNGEPCPPVDILVWAQTGAYVLVALSEIFASITSLEYAFSKAPRNMRSMVQAVALFMSAISAALGQAFTPLSTDPYLVWNYGIVAVLAAVAGVIFWVQFKDLDTEEDAMNELPEGRIGKDVVDEMSHSGAHGKG
;
A
#
# COMPACT_ATOMS: atom_id res chain seq x y z
N MET A 1 4.19 1.41 26.75
CA MET A 1 5.49 1.80 26.14
C MET A 1 5.99 3.01 26.88
N LYS A 2 7.27 3.09 27.28
CA LYS A 2 7.81 4.34 27.83
C LYS A 2 7.97 5.35 26.68
N LEU A 3 7.23 6.45 26.74
CA LEU A 3 7.44 7.61 25.88
C LEU A 3 8.66 8.35 26.46
N ASN A 4 9.86 8.03 25.96
CA ASN A 4 11.07 8.81 26.23
C ASN A 4 10.97 10.18 25.55
N GLY A 5 10.08 11.05 26.04
CA GLY A 5 9.91 12.44 25.58
C GLY A 5 9.27 12.63 24.19
N LEU A 6 8.81 11.57 23.52
CA LEU A 6 8.08 11.68 22.24
C LEU A 6 6.58 11.86 22.50
N PRO A 7 5.93 12.93 22.01
CA PRO A 7 4.47 13.07 22.10
C PRO A 7 3.74 11.94 21.36
N ASN A 8 2.61 11.49 21.90
CA ASN A 8 1.78 10.42 21.34
C ASN A 8 1.27 10.77 19.92
N ASP A 9 1.20 12.08 19.61
CA ASP A 9 0.84 12.62 18.30
C ASP A 9 1.85 12.30 17.20
N ILE A 10 3.09 11.95 17.55
CA ILE A 10 4.07 11.51 16.56
C ILE A 10 3.66 10.13 16.04
N LEU A 11 3.18 9.21 16.88
CA LEU A 11 2.83 7.85 16.47
C LEU A 11 1.74 7.82 15.38
N SER A 12 0.72 8.67 15.48
CA SER A 12 -0.35 8.78 14.47
C SER A 12 0.10 9.49 13.20
N ASN A 13 1.11 10.36 13.29
CA ASN A 13 1.67 11.08 12.14
C ASN A 13 2.91 10.42 11.52
N LEU A 14 3.41 9.32 12.10
CA LEU A 14 4.59 8.61 11.59
C LEU A 14 4.37 8.10 10.17
N ASP A 15 3.15 7.68 9.85
CA ASP A 15 2.83 7.09 8.55
C ASP A 15 2.82 8.13 7.41
N PRO A 16 2.10 9.27 7.50
CA PRO A 16 2.26 10.37 6.55
C PRO A 16 3.71 10.89 6.42
N ILE A 17 4.45 10.97 7.53
CA ILE A 17 5.86 11.38 7.51
C ILE A 17 6.71 10.36 6.75
N ALA A 18 6.48 9.06 6.98
CA ALA A 18 7.15 7.99 6.25
C ALA A 18 6.84 8.11 4.75
N LEU A 19 5.58 8.29 4.35
CA LEU A 19 5.22 8.48 2.94
C LEU A 19 5.95 9.66 2.30
N ILE A 20 5.98 10.82 2.95
CA ILE A 20 6.68 12.01 2.42
C ILE A 20 8.18 11.74 2.18
N LEU A 21 8.81 10.91 3.01
CA LEU A 21 10.20 10.52 2.87
C LEU A 21 10.41 9.40 1.83
N PHE A 22 9.53 8.40 1.81
CA PHE A 22 9.68 7.20 0.99
C PHE A 22 9.18 7.34 -0.44
N ILE A 23 8.21 8.22 -0.73
CA ILE A 23 7.75 8.51 -2.10
C ILE A 23 8.91 8.98 -2.99
N PRO A 24 9.64 10.07 -2.68
CA PRO A 24 10.74 10.52 -3.53
C PRO A 24 11.86 9.49 -3.58
N LEU A 25 12.07 8.70 -2.51
CA LEU A 25 13.05 7.62 -2.51
C LEU A 25 12.66 6.51 -3.51
N CYS A 26 11.40 6.08 -3.53
CA CYS A 26 10.92 5.08 -4.48
C CYS A 26 10.99 5.61 -5.91
N ASP A 27 10.60 6.87 -6.13
CA ASP A 27 10.59 7.47 -7.45
C ASP A 27 12.00 7.68 -8.03
N LEU A 28 12.93 8.16 -7.20
CA LEU A 28 14.28 8.53 -7.61
C LEU A 28 15.31 7.41 -7.47
N VAL A 29 15.05 6.38 -6.67
CA VAL A 29 15.98 5.26 -6.45
C VAL A 29 15.41 3.97 -6.98
N LEU A 30 14.20 3.59 -6.58
CA LEU A 30 13.65 2.27 -6.90
C LEU A 30 13.34 2.13 -8.40
N TYR A 31 12.63 3.07 -9.01
CA TYR A 31 12.33 3.02 -10.45
C TYR A 31 13.55 3.10 -11.38
N PRO A 32 14.54 3.97 -11.17
CA PRO A 32 15.74 3.96 -12.01
C PRO A 32 16.60 2.72 -11.77
N THR A 33 16.63 2.16 -10.56
CA THR A 33 17.35 0.90 -10.29
C THR A 33 16.69 -0.28 -10.99
N LEU A 34 15.36 -0.37 -10.97
CA LEU A 34 14.61 -1.36 -11.75
C LEU A 34 14.85 -1.21 -13.26
N ARG A 35 14.88 0.04 -13.76
CA ARG A 35 15.21 0.33 -15.18
C ARG A 35 16.63 -0.10 -15.53
N LYS A 36 17.61 0.08 -14.63
CA LYS A 36 19.00 -0.39 -14.80
C LYS A 36 19.09 -1.91 -14.79
N LEU A 37 18.26 -2.59 -13.99
CA LEU A 37 18.18 -4.05 -13.95
C LEU A 37 17.43 -4.67 -15.15
N LYS A 38 16.90 -3.85 -16.09
CA LYS A 38 16.08 -4.28 -17.24
C LYS A 38 14.86 -5.14 -16.86
N ILE A 39 14.41 -5.10 -15.60
CA ILE A 39 13.19 -5.80 -15.17
C ILE A 39 12.02 -4.87 -15.47
N ARG A 40 11.14 -5.28 -16.40
CA ARG A 40 9.88 -4.58 -16.70
C ARG A 40 8.90 -4.82 -15.55
N PHE A 41 8.86 -3.88 -14.63
CA PHE A 41 8.02 -3.96 -13.44
C PHE A 41 6.64 -3.36 -13.76
N THR A 42 5.73 -4.21 -14.23
CA THR A 42 4.37 -3.81 -14.61
C THR A 42 3.59 -3.26 -13.39
N PRO A 43 2.62 -2.35 -13.60
CA PRO A 43 1.81 -1.80 -12.51
C PRO A 43 1.11 -2.88 -11.67
N ILE A 44 0.64 -3.96 -12.31
CA ILE A 44 -0.02 -5.09 -11.64
C ILE A 44 0.94 -5.82 -10.69
N LYS A 45 2.19 -6.06 -11.11
CA LYS A 45 3.23 -6.66 -10.26
C LYS A 45 3.58 -5.79 -9.05
N LYS A 46 3.58 -4.45 -9.20
CA LYS A 46 3.75 -3.51 -8.08
C LYS A 46 2.64 -3.65 -7.06
N ILE A 47 1.40 -3.64 -7.50
CA ILE A 47 0.23 -3.73 -6.62
C ILE A 47 0.26 -5.03 -5.83
N ALA A 48 0.60 -6.15 -6.47
CA ALA A 48 0.75 -7.43 -5.79
C ALA A 48 1.87 -7.41 -4.75
N PHE A 49 3.04 -6.84 -5.08
CA PHE A 49 4.12 -6.64 -4.11
C PHE A 49 3.67 -5.80 -2.91
N GLY A 50 2.88 -4.76 -3.15
CA GLY A 50 2.24 -3.95 -2.11
C GLY A 50 1.44 -4.78 -1.12
N PHE A 51 0.54 -5.66 -1.60
CA PHE A 51 -0.23 -6.55 -0.72
C PHE A 51 0.66 -7.49 0.12
N PHE A 52 1.74 -8.02 -0.45
CA PHE A 52 2.69 -8.85 0.31
C PHE A 52 3.46 -8.04 1.36
N THR A 53 3.91 -6.83 1.02
CA THR A 53 4.57 -5.93 2.00
C THR A 53 3.62 -5.49 3.11
N GLY A 54 2.33 -5.28 2.79
CA GLY A 54 1.30 -4.97 3.78
C GLY A 54 1.03 -6.14 4.72
N SER A 55 0.98 -7.37 4.20
CA SER A 55 0.90 -8.58 5.03
C SER A 55 2.13 -8.72 5.95
N ALA A 56 3.34 -8.49 5.43
CA ALA A 56 4.56 -8.50 6.23
C ALA A 56 4.54 -7.44 7.35
N ALA A 57 3.97 -6.26 7.10
CA ALA A 57 3.78 -5.22 8.11
C ALA A 57 2.85 -5.69 9.25
N MET A 58 1.76 -6.36 8.90
CA MET A 58 0.81 -6.92 9.89
C MET A 58 1.41 -8.08 10.68
N VAL A 59 2.24 -8.93 10.05
CA VAL A 59 3.01 -9.96 10.75
C VAL A 59 4.00 -9.32 11.73
N TRP A 60 4.71 -8.27 11.31
CA TRP A 60 5.62 -7.53 12.19
C TRP A 60 4.89 -6.95 13.40
N ALA A 61 3.72 -6.32 13.19
CA ALA A 61 2.88 -5.80 14.26
C ALA A 61 2.40 -6.91 15.22
N CYS A 62 1.99 -8.07 14.68
CA CYS A 62 1.58 -9.24 15.46
C CYS A 62 2.72 -9.77 16.35
N VAL A 63 3.93 -9.90 15.78
CA VAL A 63 5.12 -10.36 16.50
C VAL A 63 5.51 -9.35 17.58
N LEU A 64 5.48 -8.05 17.29
CA LEU A 64 5.71 -7.02 18.28
C LEU A 64 4.71 -7.09 19.43
N GLN A 65 3.42 -7.20 19.11
CA GLN A 65 2.37 -7.32 20.12
C GLN A 65 2.56 -8.56 20.99
N TYR A 66 2.98 -9.68 20.41
CA TYR A 66 3.32 -10.89 21.15
C TYR A 66 4.50 -10.67 22.11
N TYR A 67 5.58 -10.01 21.67
CA TYR A 67 6.71 -9.68 22.53
C TYR A 67 6.35 -8.67 23.63
N ILE A 68 5.44 -7.73 23.37
CA ILE A 68 4.90 -6.81 24.36
C ILE A 68 4.20 -7.58 25.49
N TYR A 69 3.35 -8.56 25.15
CA TYR A 69 2.65 -9.38 26.15
C TYR A 69 3.55 -10.33 26.93
N GLN A 70 4.68 -10.78 26.37
CA GLN A 70 5.65 -11.58 27.13
C GLN A 70 6.49 -10.76 28.11
N ARG A 71 6.79 -9.49 27.77
CA ARG A 71 7.65 -8.62 28.60
C ARG A 71 6.87 -7.75 29.58
N SER A 72 5.54 -7.74 29.53
CA SER A 72 4.69 -6.99 30.46
C SER A 72 4.60 -7.69 31.83
N ALA A 73 4.82 -6.91 32.90
CA ALA A 73 4.65 -7.37 34.29
C ALA A 73 3.19 -7.78 34.63
N CYS A 74 2.23 -7.37 33.79
CA CYS A 74 0.81 -7.72 33.89
C CYS A 74 0.35 -8.86 32.96
N GLY A 75 1.28 -9.54 32.27
CA GLY A 75 0.97 -10.64 31.37
C GLY A 75 -0.01 -10.25 30.25
N ARG A 76 -1.05 -11.08 30.04
CA ARG A 76 -2.02 -10.97 28.93
C ARG A 76 -3.05 -9.84 29.04
N PHE A 77 -3.08 -9.09 30.15
CA PHE A 77 -4.01 -7.98 30.40
C PHE A 77 -3.24 -6.67 30.55
N ALA A 78 -2.66 -6.17 29.46
CA ALA A 78 -1.84 -4.96 29.46
C ALA A 78 -2.63 -3.67 29.78
N SER A 79 -3.94 -3.69 29.58
CA SER A 79 -4.91 -2.64 29.95
C SER A 79 -5.54 -2.85 31.33
N GLY A 80 -5.15 -3.91 32.06
CA GLY A 80 -5.63 -4.18 33.42
C GLY A 80 -4.88 -3.40 34.50
N THR A 81 -5.31 -3.57 35.74
CA THR A 81 -4.59 -3.15 36.94
C THR A 81 -3.82 -4.34 37.53
N LEU A 82 -2.68 -4.08 38.17
CA LEU A 82 -2.04 -5.08 39.03
C LEU A 82 -3.04 -5.52 40.14
N PRO A 83 -2.81 -6.66 40.83
CA PRO A 83 -3.54 -7.01 42.05
C PRO A 83 -3.53 -5.91 43.14
N ASN A 84 -2.65 -4.92 42.97
CA ASN A 84 -2.38 -3.81 43.87
C ASN A 84 -3.14 -2.52 43.47
N GLY A 85 -3.97 -2.55 42.42
CA GLY A 85 -4.75 -1.39 41.97
C GLY A 85 -3.98 -0.35 41.14
N GLU A 86 -2.68 -0.52 40.94
CA GLU A 86 -1.87 0.37 40.09
C GLU A 86 -1.95 -0.02 38.60
N PRO A 87 -1.99 0.97 37.68
CA PRO A 87 -1.92 0.71 36.25
C PRO A 87 -0.57 0.09 35.88
N CYS A 88 -0.60 -0.90 34.99
CA CYS A 88 0.57 -1.67 34.61
C CYS A 88 1.75 -0.79 34.14
N PRO A 89 2.97 -1.03 34.67
CA PRO A 89 4.12 -0.23 34.27
C PRO A 89 4.37 -0.42 32.76
N PRO A 90 4.61 0.68 32.03
CA PRO A 90 4.80 0.63 30.58
C PRO A 90 6.04 -0.21 30.26
N VAL A 91 5.86 -1.22 29.39
CA VAL A 91 6.97 -2.05 28.90
C VAL A 91 8.00 -1.19 28.18
N ASP A 92 9.27 -1.41 28.53
CA ASP A 92 10.47 -0.84 27.88
C ASP A 92 10.76 -1.57 26.56
N ILE A 93 9.87 -1.42 25.58
CA ILE A 93 10.16 -1.75 24.19
C ILE A 93 10.44 -0.44 23.46
N LEU A 94 11.56 -0.41 22.73
CA LEU A 94 11.97 0.71 21.91
C LEU A 94 10.85 1.06 20.91
N VAL A 95 10.40 2.32 20.94
CA VAL A 95 9.45 2.88 19.97
C VAL A 95 9.93 2.67 18.53
N TRP A 96 11.26 2.62 18.32
CA TRP A 96 11.89 2.31 17.03
C TRP A 96 11.54 0.95 16.45
N ALA A 97 11.20 -0.05 17.27
CA ALA A 97 10.76 -1.34 16.75
C ALA A 97 9.38 -1.22 16.07
N GLN A 98 8.51 -0.36 16.60
CA GLN A 98 7.21 -0.03 16.00
C GLN A 98 7.39 0.74 14.68
N THR A 99 8.41 1.59 14.58
CA THR A 99 8.73 2.32 13.34
C THR A 99 8.90 1.37 12.15
N GLY A 100 9.44 0.17 12.35
CA GLY A 100 9.56 -0.84 11.30
C GLY A 100 8.22 -1.26 10.67
N ALA A 101 7.15 -1.37 11.47
CA ALA A 101 5.81 -1.68 10.96
C ALA A 101 5.28 -0.55 10.08
N TYR A 102 5.40 0.71 10.54
CA TYR A 102 4.93 1.88 9.80
C TYR A 102 5.67 2.06 8.48
N VAL A 103 6.98 1.80 8.44
CA VAL A 103 7.75 1.85 7.19
C VAL A 103 7.23 0.81 6.19
N LEU A 104 6.94 -0.41 6.63
CA LEU A 104 6.39 -1.45 5.75
C LEU A 104 4.97 -1.13 5.27
N VAL A 105 4.13 -0.52 6.12
CA VAL A 105 2.81 -0.01 5.72
C VAL A 105 2.95 1.10 4.68
N ALA A 106 3.81 2.09 4.91
CA ALA A 106 4.05 3.16 3.95
C ALA A 106 4.52 2.63 2.59
N LEU A 107 5.42 1.64 2.57
CA LEU A 107 5.84 0.95 1.34
C LEU A 107 4.66 0.23 0.66
N SER A 108 3.83 -0.47 1.43
CA SER A 108 2.61 -1.11 0.93
C SER A 108 1.67 -0.10 0.28
N GLU A 109 1.47 1.07 0.88
CA GLU A 109 0.62 2.13 0.33
C GLU A 109 1.16 2.71 -0.98
N ILE A 110 2.47 2.93 -1.07
CA ILE A 110 3.11 3.41 -2.30
C ILE A 110 2.88 2.42 -3.44
N PHE A 111 3.09 1.12 -3.19
CA PHE A 111 2.98 0.11 -4.22
C PHE A 111 1.53 -0.29 -4.56
N ALA A 112 0.63 -0.34 -3.58
CA ALA A 112 -0.75 -0.74 -3.80
C ALA A 112 -1.67 0.46 -4.11
N SER A 113 -1.70 1.47 -3.25
CA SER A 113 -2.68 2.57 -3.34
C SER A 113 -2.32 3.58 -4.44
N ILE A 114 -1.09 4.11 -4.43
CA ILE A 114 -0.67 5.12 -5.42
C ILE A 114 -0.66 4.51 -6.83
N THR A 115 -0.04 3.34 -6.99
CA THR A 115 0.04 2.67 -8.29
C THR A 115 -1.34 2.26 -8.81
N SER A 116 -2.27 1.80 -7.96
CA SER A 116 -3.62 1.43 -8.41
C SER A 116 -4.42 2.64 -8.90
N LEU A 117 -4.31 3.79 -8.23
CA LEU A 117 -4.96 5.03 -8.66
C LEU A 117 -4.34 5.57 -9.95
N GLU A 118 -3.01 5.57 -10.07
CA GLU A 118 -2.31 5.96 -11.29
C GLU A 118 -2.72 5.07 -12.47
N TYR A 119 -2.74 3.75 -12.25
CA TYR A 119 -3.19 2.78 -13.23
C TYR A 119 -4.64 3.00 -13.64
N ALA A 120 -5.55 3.17 -12.67
CA ALA A 120 -6.97 3.40 -12.93
C ALA A 120 -7.21 4.72 -13.70
N PHE A 121 -6.50 5.79 -13.38
CA PHE A 121 -6.59 7.05 -14.12
C PHE A 121 -5.97 7.01 -15.52
N SER A 122 -4.98 6.14 -15.74
CA SER A 122 -4.39 5.93 -17.07
C SER A 122 -5.36 5.20 -18.02
N LYS A 123 -6.19 4.30 -17.49
CA LYS A 123 -7.18 3.51 -18.24
C LYS A 123 -8.55 4.19 -18.32
N ALA A 124 -8.88 5.08 -17.39
CA ALA A 124 -10.16 5.78 -17.39
C ALA A 124 -10.21 6.90 -18.46
N PRO A 125 -11.33 7.03 -19.19
CA PRO A 125 -11.53 8.16 -20.10
C PRO A 125 -11.50 9.48 -19.31
N ARG A 126 -11.02 10.56 -19.95
CA ARG A 126 -10.73 11.85 -19.29
C ARG A 126 -11.88 12.40 -18.45
N ASN A 127 -13.13 12.12 -18.84
CA ASN A 127 -14.34 12.61 -18.16
C ASN A 127 -14.77 11.75 -16.95
N MET A 128 -14.17 10.58 -16.71
CA MET A 128 -14.55 9.63 -15.65
C MET A 128 -13.55 9.55 -14.49
N ARG A 129 -12.50 10.36 -14.48
CA ARG A 129 -11.51 10.36 -13.38
C ARG A 129 -12.15 10.62 -12.00
N SER A 130 -13.15 11.51 -11.95
CA SER A 130 -13.91 11.76 -10.71
C SER A 130 -14.67 10.52 -10.22
N MET A 131 -15.22 9.71 -11.14
CA MET A 131 -15.92 8.47 -10.80
C MET A 131 -14.97 7.43 -10.19
N VAL A 132 -13.77 7.29 -10.75
CA VAL A 132 -12.73 6.40 -10.19
C VAL A 132 -12.36 6.82 -8.76
N GLN A 133 -12.17 8.13 -8.53
CA GLN A 133 -11.90 8.64 -7.17
C GLN A 133 -13.06 8.38 -6.21
N ALA A 134 -14.31 8.53 -6.67
CA ALA A 134 -15.49 8.25 -5.86
C ALA A 134 -15.56 6.78 -5.43
N VAL A 135 -15.25 5.84 -6.32
CA VAL A 135 -15.17 4.41 -6.00
C VAL A 135 -14.04 4.14 -5.00
N ALA A 136 -12.87 4.78 -5.15
CA ALA A 136 -11.77 4.63 -4.20
C ALA A 136 -12.16 5.11 -2.79
N LEU A 137 -12.81 6.27 -2.68
CA LEU A 137 -13.31 6.80 -1.41
C LEU A 137 -14.39 5.90 -0.80
N PHE A 138 -15.27 5.35 -1.63
CA PHE A 138 -16.30 4.41 -1.17
C PHE A 138 -15.68 3.12 -0.59
N MET A 139 -14.64 2.57 -1.22
CA MET A 139 -13.90 1.43 -0.67
C MET A 139 -13.23 1.76 0.66
N SER A 140 -12.69 2.98 0.81
CA SER A 140 -12.12 3.45 2.07
C SER A 140 -13.19 3.55 3.17
N ALA A 141 -14.40 3.99 2.84
CA ALA A 141 -15.52 4.03 3.79
C ALA A 141 -15.92 2.62 4.27
N ILE A 142 -15.96 1.63 3.37
CA ILE A 142 -16.19 0.23 3.74
C ILE A 142 -15.10 -0.29 4.68
N SER A 143 -13.83 0.01 4.36
CA SER A 143 -12.68 -0.36 5.21
C SER A 143 -12.81 0.23 6.62
N ALA A 144 -13.16 1.52 6.72
CA ALA A 144 -13.37 2.19 8.01
C ALA A 144 -14.54 1.57 8.80
N ALA A 145 -15.65 1.23 8.13
CA ALA A 145 -16.79 0.57 8.75
C ALA A 145 -16.43 -0.82 9.30
N LEU A 146 -15.65 -1.60 8.55
CA LEU A 146 -15.11 -2.88 9.04
C LEU A 146 -14.20 -2.66 10.24
N GLY A 147 -13.31 -1.66 10.20
CA GLY A 147 -12.45 -1.29 11.33
C GLY A 147 -13.26 -1.02 12.61
N GLN A 148 -14.38 -0.29 12.50
CA GLN A 148 -15.28 -0.04 13.62
C GLN A 148 -16.00 -1.30 14.11
N ALA A 149 -16.40 -2.19 13.19
CA ALA A 149 -17.02 -3.46 13.54
C ALA A 149 -16.06 -4.39 14.31
N PHE A 150 -14.74 -4.28 14.07
CA PHE A 150 -13.70 -5.05 14.77
C PHE A 150 -13.18 -4.41 16.06
N THR A 151 -13.62 -3.20 16.42
CA THR A 151 -13.28 -2.55 17.71
C THR A 151 -13.43 -3.46 18.95
N PRO A 152 -14.51 -4.26 19.13
CA PRO A 152 -14.61 -5.16 20.29
C PRO A 152 -13.54 -6.27 20.30
N LEU A 153 -13.04 -6.68 19.12
CA LEU A 153 -11.94 -7.65 19.00
C LEU A 153 -10.58 -7.04 19.38
N SER A 154 -10.50 -5.72 19.51
CA SER A 154 -9.31 -5.01 19.98
C SER A 154 -9.16 -4.96 21.52
N THR A 155 -9.95 -5.76 22.25
CA THR A 155 -9.79 -5.92 23.71
C THR A 155 -8.67 -6.92 24.03
N ASP A 156 -7.85 -6.67 25.07
CA ASP A 156 -6.89 -7.65 25.58
C ASP A 156 -7.60 -8.97 25.93
N PRO A 157 -7.10 -10.18 25.59
CA PRO A 157 -5.84 -10.54 24.92
C PRO A 157 -5.96 -10.80 23.39
N TYR A 158 -7.05 -10.38 22.76
CA TYR A 158 -7.37 -10.71 21.36
C TYR A 158 -6.63 -9.86 20.33
N LEU A 159 -5.85 -8.86 20.74
CA LEU A 159 -5.15 -7.95 19.83
C LEU A 159 -4.14 -8.65 18.91
N VAL A 160 -3.41 -9.65 19.43
CA VAL A 160 -2.50 -10.49 18.62
C VAL A 160 -3.28 -11.29 17.57
N TRP A 161 -4.45 -11.81 17.95
CA TRP A 161 -5.34 -12.51 17.03
C TRP A 161 -5.90 -11.58 15.95
N ASN A 162 -6.22 -10.33 16.29
CA ASN A 162 -6.70 -9.34 15.33
C ASN A 162 -5.63 -9.06 14.26
N TYR A 163 -4.40 -8.72 14.67
CA TYR A 163 -3.30 -8.52 13.72
C TYR A 163 -2.95 -9.79 12.93
N GLY A 164 -3.01 -10.96 13.56
CA GLY A 164 -2.78 -12.25 12.90
C GLY A 164 -3.82 -12.56 11.82
N ILE A 165 -5.10 -12.37 12.10
CA ILE A 165 -6.19 -12.60 11.14
C ILE A 165 -6.07 -11.60 9.98
N VAL A 166 -5.84 -10.32 10.26
CA VAL A 166 -5.66 -9.29 9.23
C VAL A 166 -4.43 -9.59 8.35
N ALA A 167 -3.33 -10.09 8.93
CA ALA A 167 -2.16 -10.50 8.16
C ALA A 167 -2.44 -11.64 7.17
N VAL A 168 -3.19 -12.66 7.63
CA VAL A 168 -3.58 -13.80 6.79
C VAL A 168 -4.56 -13.36 5.70
N LEU A 169 -5.56 -12.54 6.04
CA LEU A 169 -6.51 -11.99 5.07
C LEU A 169 -5.79 -11.15 4.01
N ALA A 170 -4.82 -10.32 4.41
CA ALA A 170 -4.00 -9.54 3.48
C ALA A 170 -3.16 -10.43 2.56
N ALA A 171 -2.57 -11.51 3.08
CA ALA A 171 -1.81 -12.47 2.28
C ALA A 171 -2.70 -13.20 1.26
N VAL A 172 -3.87 -13.68 1.70
CA VAL A 172 -4.84 -14.36 0.85
C VAL A 172 -5.37 -13.40 -0.23
N ALA A 173 -5.70 -12.17 0.13
CA ALA A 173 -6.11 -11.14 -0.82
C ALA A 173 -5.01 -10.85 -1.85
N GLY A 174 -3.75 -10.76 -1.43
CA GLY A 174 -2.60 -10.60 -2.34
C GLY A 174 -2.43 -11.77 -3.31
N VAL A 175 -2.61 -13.01 -2.82
CA VAL A 175 -2.55 -14.22 -3.67
C VAL A 175 -3.71 -14.27 -4.66
N ILE A 176 -4.93 -13.98 -4.22
CA ILE A 176 -6.12 -13.94 -5.09
C ILE A 176 -5.94 -12.86 -6.15
N PHE A 177 -5.48 -11.66 -5.76
CA PHE A 177 -5.20 -10.57 -6.69
C PHE A 177 -4.17 -11.00 -7.73
N TRP A 178 -3.05 -11.60 -7.32
CA TRP A 178 -2.06 -12.10 -8.26
C TRP A 178 -2.63 -13.12 -9.24
N VAL A 179 -3.38 -14.11 -8.75
CA VAL A 179 -3.96 -15.17 -9.59
C VAL A 179 -4.99 -14.62 -10.57
N GLN A 180 -5.78 -13.64 -10.17
CA GLN A 180 -6.83 -13.06 -11.00
C GLN A 180 -6.29 -12.08 -12.05
N PHE A 181 -5.24 -11.33 -11.73
CA PHE A 181 -4.69 -10.29 -12.60
C PHE A 181 -3.47 -10.72 -13.42
N LYS A 182 -2.93 -11.93 -13.24
CA LYS A 182 -1.81 -12.44 -14.06
C LYS A 182 -2.15 -12.50 -15.57
N ASP A 183 -3.41 -12.78 -15.91
CA ASP A 183 -3.83 -12.91 -17.30
C ASP A 183 -3.90 -11.51 -17.94
N LEU A 184 -4.41 -10.53 -17.17
CA LEU A 184 -4.43 -9.11 -17.57
C LEU A 184 -3.03 -8.51 -17.72
N ASP A 185 -2.09 -8.92 -16.86
CA ASP A 185 -0.67 -8.53 -16.96
C ASP A 185 -0.03 -9.01 -18.27
N THR A 186 -0.41 -10.20 -18.74
CA THR A 186 0.06 -10.75 -20.02
C THR A 186 -0.54 -9.99 -21.22
N GLU A 187 -1.82 -9.63 -21.15
CA GLU A 187 -2.48 -8.82 -22.18
C GLU A 187 -1.92 -7.39 -22.26
N GLU A 188 -1.60 -6.77 -21.11
CA GLU A 188 -0.93 -5.47 -21.09
C GLU A 188 0.46 -5.52 -21.71
N ASP A 189 1.25 -6.54 -21.40
CA ASP A 189 2.57 -6.72 -22.00
C ASP A 189 2.47 -6.95 -23.52
N ALA A 190 1.47 -7.71 -23.98
CA ALA A 190 1.21 -7.91 -25.40
C ALA A 190 0.80 -6.63 -26.14
N MET A 191 -0.06 -5.79 -25.54
CA MET A 191 -0.44 -4.50 -26.13
C MET A 191 0.71 -3.49 -26.16
N ASN A 192 1.62 -3.54 -25.18
CA ASN A 192 2.82 -2.69 -25.14
C ASN A 192 3.92 -3.15 -26.12
N GLU A 193 3.82 -4.35 -26.70
CA GLU A 193 4.74 -4.88 -27.71
C GLU A 193 4.27 -4.63 -29.15
N LEU A 194 3.01 -4.23 -29.33
CA LEU A 194 2.52 -3.78 -30.63
C LEU A 194 3.14 -2.41 -30.97
N PRO A 195 3.70 -2.22 -32.19
CA PRO A 195 4.22 -0.92 -32.60
C PRO A 195 3.09 0.12 -32.54
N GLU A 196 3.35 1.27 -31.92
CA GLU A 196 2.39 2.37 -31.82
C GLU A 196 1.80 2.66 -33.21
N GLY A 197 0.51 2.37 -33.39
CA GLY A 197 -0.18 2.56 -34.66
C GLY A 197 -0.11 4.03 -35.07
N ARG A 198 0.59 4.31 -36.18
CA ARG A 198 0.69 5.63 -36.79
C ARG A 198 -0.64 6.06 -37.43
N ILE A 199 -1.72 6.18 -36.66
CA ILE A 199 -2.96 6.79 -37.17
C ILE A 199 -2.75 8.30 -37.14
N GLY A 200 -2.18 8.85 -38.22
CA GLY A 200 -2.13 10.30 -38.42
C GLY A 200 -0.89 10.85 -39.13
N LYS A 201 0.17 10.05 -39.36
CA LYS A 201 1.28 10.52 -40.22
C LYS A 201 0.97 10.36 -41.70
N ASP A 202 0.33 9.25 -42.07
CA ASP A 202 0.08 8.96 -43.49
C ASP A 202 -0.99 9.90 -44.10
N VAL A 203 -1.96 10.36 -43.31
CA VAL A 203 -2.98 11.34 -43.78
C VAL A 203 -2.38 12.73 -43.99
N VAL A 204 -1.39 13.12 -43.19
CA VAL A 204 -0.72 14.43 -43.32
C VAL A 204 0.28 14.40 -44.48
N ASP A 205 0.98 13.29 -44.70
CA ASP A 205 1.90 13.12 -45.83
C ASP A 205 1.16 13.01 -47.18
N GLU A 206 -0.01 12.34 -47.26
CA GLU A 206 -0.84 12.33 -48.47
C GLU A 206 -1.41 13.72 -48.80
N MET A 207 -1.86 14.49 -47.80
CA MET A 207 -2.35 15.86 -48.02
C MET A 207 -1.22 16.83 -48.43
N SER A 208 0.01 16.64 -47.93
CA SER A 208 1.18 17.42 -48.33
C SER A 208 1.59 17.15 -49.77
N HIS A 209 1.49 15.92 -50.25
CA HIS A 209 1.85 15.56 -51.63
C HIS A 209 0.80 15.94 -52.68
N SER A 210 -0.49 15.93 -52.33
CA SER A 210 -1.55 16.32 -53.28
C SER A 210 -1.68 17.84 -53.46
N GLY A 211 -1.18 18.66 -52.54
CA GLY A 211 -1.22 20.13 -52.62
C GLY A 211 -0.15 20.77 -53.52
N ALA A 212 0.87 20.01 -53.92
CA ALA A 212 2.02 20.53 -54.67
C ALA A 212 1.92 20.40 -56.20
N HIS A 213 0.84 19.81 -56.74
CA HIS A 213 0.71 19.52 -58.18
C HIS A 213 -0.42 20.29 -58.91
N GLY A 214 -0.94 21.36 -58.30
CA GLY A 214 -2.08 22.10 -58.81
C GLY A 214 -1.87 23.61 -58.96
N LYS A 215 -0.68 24.07 -59.40
CA LYS A 215 -0.47 25.45 -59.89
C LYS A 215 0.59 25.44 -61.00
N GLY A 216 0.14 25.25 -62.22
CA GLY A 216 0.85 25.49 -63.48
C GLY A 216 -0.16 25.95 -64.51
#